data_AF-A0A1Y1YMI2-F1
#
_entry.id   AF-A0A1Y1YMI2-F1
#
_cell.length_a   1.000
_cell.length_b   1.000
_cell.length_c   1.000
_cell.angle_alpha   90.00
_cell.angle_beta   90.00
_cell.angle_gamma   90.00
#
_symmetry.space_group_name_H-M   'P 1'
#
loop_
_entity.id
_entity.type
_entity.pdbx_description
1 polymer ?
#
loop_
_entity_poly.entity_id
_entity_poly.type
_entity_poly.pdbx_seq_one_letter_code
_entity_poly.pdbx_strand_id
1 'polypeptide(L)'
;MYFSKAALLSIAIFLQLTTTQARVSKDDRCGVINGESVTCPSGECCSTYGWCGTSTDHCVTNCLFQCQKSKPTTIITAPSATKTITSVDGTCGLKNNILVQCQPGDCCSKYGYCGNTEEHCKGTTPQPQPGGTLGKPTGNVAPGQVIETCSKAGTFAVTFDDGPSEMTGKLLDDLKKRNVKVTFFVVGQMVDTTKGRQFLKRAYDEGHHIASHTYTHISLAKSSEALIRSEMQKTSDAIFKVIGKRPQYMRPPYGHGYKVIYWNVDTLDWQTKSSQKSLDVYKKTLAKANLKNDRFISLQHDIQPSTIQAAGGILDAVIKSGFKITTVADCLGDSGLYF
;
A
#
# COMPACT_ATOMS: atom_id res chain seq x y z
N MET A 1 -13.52 62.49 -39.76
CA MET A 1 -13.99 63.32 -38.63
C MET A 1 -13.85 62.45 -37.38
N TYR A 2 -12.72 62.56 -36.66
CA TYR A 2 -12.59 63.26 -35.36
C TYR A 2 -13.67 62.79 -34.37
N PHE A 3 -13.38 61.96 -33.36
CA PHE A 3 -12.65 62.19 -32.08
C PHE A 3 -12.65 60.86 -31.29
N SER A 4 -11.92 60.54 -30.21
CA SER A 4 -10.91 61.17 -29.34
C SER A 4 -10.28 60.05 -28.48
N LYS A 5 -9.13 60.33 -27.87
CA LYS A 5 -8.43 59.54 -26.85
C LYS A 5 -9.37 59.12 -25.69
N ALA A 6 -9.83 57.88 -25.69
CA ALA A 6 -10.37 57.21 -24.50
C ALA A 6 -10.14 55.69 -24.55
N ALA A 7 -8.97 55.29 -25.05
CA ALA A 7 -8.36 54.02 -24.67
C ALA A 7 -7.48 54.34 -23.46
N LEU A 8 -8.00 54.13 -22.24
CA LEU A 8 -7.34 54.11 -20.92
C LEU A 8 -8.36 54.57 -19.85
N LEU A 9 -9.30 53.71 -19.46
CA LEU A 9 -9.95 53.61 -18.14
C LEU A 9 -11.24 52.78 -18.29
N SER A 10 -11.14 51.45 -18.22
CA SER A 10 -12.29 50.56 -17.96
C SER A 10 -11.83 49.13 -17.61
N ILE A 11 -10.87 48.98 -16.69
CA ILE A 11 -10.66 47.74 -15.92
C ILE A 11 -10.06 48.16 -14.56
N ALA A 12 -10.84 48.84 -13.73
CA ALA A 12 -10.40 49.19 -12.37
C ALA A 12 -11.58 49.36 -11.40
N ILE A 13 -12.68 48.61 -11.56
CA ILE A 13 -13.75 48.55 -10.55
C ILE A 13 -14.33 47.13 -10.59
N PHE A 14 -13.60 46.17 -10.02
CA PHE A 14 -14.08 44.97 -9.31
C PHE A 14 -12.86 44.14 -8.85
N LEU A 15 -11.97 44.79 -8.10
CA LEU A 15 -10.96 44.14 -7.27
C LEU A 15 -10.92 44.83 -5.91
N GLN A 16 -12.10 44.93 -5.28
CA GLN A 16 -12.16 44.84 -3.83
C GLN A 16 -12.37 43.36 -3.50
N LEU A 17 -11.33 42.55 -3.78
CA LEU A 17 -11.17 41.30 -3.06
C LEU A 17 -10.92 41.71 -1.63
N THR A 18 -11.94 41.47 -0.81
CA THR A 18 -11.83 41.41 0.63
C THR A 18 -10.48 40.77 0.97
N THR A 19 -9.66 41.49 1.72
CA THR A 19 -8.51 40.93 2.41
C THR A 19 -9.05 39.90 3.40
N THR A 20 -9.33 38.69 2.91
CA THR A 20 -9.52 37.51 3.75
C THR A 20 -8.18 37.28 4.43
N GLN A 21 -8.12 37.75 5.67
CA GLN A 21 -6.99 37.59 6.55
C GLN A 21 -6.64 36.11 6.57
N ALA A 22 -5.44 35.77 6.11
CA ALA A 22 -5.04 34.37 6.00
C ALA A 22 -5.08 33.75 7.40
N ARG A 23 -5.87 32.68 7.57
CA ARG A 23 -5.98 32.02 8.87
C ARG A 23 -4.75 31.15 9.09
N VAL A 24 -4.24 31.12 10.32
CA VAL A 24 -3.11 30.25 10.67
C VAL A 24 -3.61 28.81 10.80
N SER A 25 -2.87 27.89 10.20
CA SER A 25 -3.13 26.45 10.20
C SER A 25 -3.19 25.90 11.62
N LYS A 26 -4.10 24.93 11.83
CA LYS A 26 -4.26 24.20 13.10
C LYS A 26 -4.05 22.69 12.92
N ASP A 27 -3.84 22.24 11.69
CA ASP A 27 -3.74 20.83 11.29
C ASP A 27 -2.56 20.61 10.31
N ASP A 28 -1.56 21.49 10.39
CA ASP A 28 -0.32 21.50 9.60
C ASP A 28 -0.50 21.65 8.08
N ARG A 29 -1.71 21.97 7.60
CA ARG A 29 -2.00 22.23 6.19
C ARG A 29 -1.99 23.71 5.86
N CYS A 30 -1.46 24.06 4.69
CA CYS A 30 -1.33 25.44 4.22
C CYS A 30 -1.56 25.55 2.72
N GLY A 31 -1.74 26.77 2.22
CA GLY A 31 -2.13 27.01 0.82
C GLY A 31 -3.54 27.54 0.70
N VAL A 32 -4.09 27.46 -0.52
CA VAL A 32 -5.48 27.83 -0.78
C VAL A 32 -6.36 26.62 -0.47
N ILE A 33 -7.05 26.66 0.65
CA ILE A 33 -7.94 25.57 1.11
C ILE A 33 -9.37 26.11 1.07
N ASN A 34 -10.24 25.50 0.26
CA ASN A 34 -11.63 25.92 0.07
C ASN A 34 -11.78 27.40 -0.32
N GLY A 35 -10.85 27.93 -1.12
CA GLY A 35 -10.84 29.32 -1.58
C GLY A 35 -10.27 30.33 -0.58
N GLU A 36 -9.85 29.87 0.61
CA GLU A 36 -9.25 30.71 1.65
C GLU A 36 -7.74 30.49 1.72
N SER A 37 -6.96 31.55 1.92
CA SER A 37 -5.53 31.45 2.17
C SER A 37 -5.29 30.99 3.62
N VAL A 38 -4.60 29.87 3.79
CA VAL A 38 -4.23 29.30 5.09
C VAL A 38 -2.73 29.34 5.24
N THR A 39 -2.20 30.03 6.25
CA THR A 39 -0.77 30.19 6.51
C THR A 39 -0.24 29.27 7.59
N CYS A 40 1.06 29.02 7.60
CA CYS A 40 1.71 28.21 8.63
C CYS A 40 1.92 29.00 9.93
N PRO A 41 2.00 28.31 11.08
CA PRO A 41 2.43 28.90 12.34
C PRO A 41 3.76 29.65 12.24
N SER A 42 3.99 30.58 13.17
CA SER A 42 5.20 31.40 13.18
C SER A 42 6.45 30.52 13.26
N GLY A 43 7.40 30.74 12.35
CA GLY A 43 8.65 29.97 12.25
C GLY A 43 8.61 28.84 11.24
N GLU A 44 7.45 28.54 10.65
CA GLU A 44 7.26 27.48 9.65
C GLU A 44 6.99 28.06 8.25
N CYS A 45 7.30 27.26 7.24
CA CYS A 45 7.13 27.58 5.84
C CYS A 45 6.08 26.67 5.22
N CYS A 46 5.28 27.22 4.31
CA CYS A 46 4.34 26.41 3.56
C CYS A 46 5.03 25.78 2.35
N SER A 47 5.05 24.46 2.28
CA SER A 47 5.55 23.76 1.10
C SER A 47 4.57 23.83 -0.08
N THR A 48 5.05 23.63 -1.29
CA THR A 48 4.24 23.47 -2.51
C THR A 48 3.32 22.27 -2.46
N TYR A 49 3.55 21.35 -1.51
CA TYR A 49 2.69 20.20 -1.22
C TYR A 49 1.56 20.51 -0.22
N GLY A 50 1.45 21.76 0.25
CA GLY A 50 0.38 22.22 1.12
C GLY A 50 0.55 21.86 2.59
N TRP A 51 1.79 21.66 3.04
CA TRP A 51 2.14 21.33 4.43
C TRP A 51 3.09 22.35 5.04
N CYS A 52 2.89 22.62 6.33
CA CYS A 52 3.74 23.45 7.14
C CYS A 52 4.96 22.68 7.65
N GLY A 53 6.12 23.33 7.64
CA GLY A 53 7.32 22.76 8.23
C GLY A 53 8.52 23.71 8.19
N THR A 54 9.55 23.37 8.95
CA THR A 54 10.77 24.19 9.12
C THR A 54 11.97 23.67 8.31
N SER A 55 11.82 22.55 7.61
CA SER A 55 12.95 21.92 6.91
C SER A 55 13.37 22.69 5.66
N THR A 56 14.57 22.41 5.16
CA THR A 56 15.04 23.00 3.89
C THR A 56 14.08 22.71 2.73
N ASP A 57 13.43 21.55 2.72
CA ASP A 57 12.47 21.22 1.67
C ASP A 57 11.19 22.06 1.78
N HIS A 58 10.76 22.40 2.99
CA HIS A 58 9.57 23.25 3.23
C HIS A 58 9.87 24.74 3.01
N CYS A 59 11.05 25.19 3.42
CA CYS A 59 11.39 26.61 3.48
C CYS A 59 12.20 27.11 2.28
N VAL A 60 12.85 26.22 1.53
CA VAL A 60 13.81 26.58 0.47
C VAL A 60 13.52 25.84 -0.84
N THR A 61 13.60 24.50 -0.88
CA THR A 61 13.53 23.73 -2.14
C THR A 61 12.14 23.76 -2.78
N ASN A 62 11.11 23.49 -1.97
CA ASN A 62 9.74 23.33 -2.43
C ASN A 62 8.81 24.24 -1.62
N CYS A 63 9.19 25.49 -1.43
CA CYS A 63 8.39 26.44 -0.67
C CYS A 63 7.36 27.17 -1.56
N LEU A 64 6.12 27.23 -1.09
CA LEU A 64 5.00 27.94 -1.71
C LEU A 64 4.90 29.39 -1.22
N PHE A 65 4.89 29.61 0.10
CA PHE A 65 4.96 30.94 0.73
C PHE A 65 5.44 30.80 2.19
N GLN A 66 5.74 31.93 2.85
CA GLN A 66 6.56 31.97 4.08
C GLN A 66 8.00 31.45 3.86
N CYS A 67 8.49 31.59 2.62
CA CYS A 67 9.78 31.05 2.22
C CYS A 67 10.96 31.83 2.78
N GLN A 68 12.05 31.11 3.05
CA GLN A 68 13.32 31.70 3.45
C GLN A 68 14.30 31.66 2.29
N LYS A 69 15.02 32.77 2.07
CA LYS A 69 15.96 32.93 0.96
C LYS A 69 17.32 32.23 1.20
N SER A 70 17.54 31.66 2.38
CA SER A 70 18.79 30.98 2.75
C SER A 70 18.53 29.73 3.60
N LYS A 71 19.44 28.76 3.49
CA LYS A 71 19.42 27.48 4.22
C LYS A 71 19.52 27.75 5.73
N PRO A 72 18.56 27.31 6.57
CA PRO A 72 18.66 27.49 8.02
C PRO A 72 19.90 26.75 8.53
N THR A 73 20.87 27.50 9.05
CA THR A 73 22.06 26.92 9.69
C THR A 73 21.79 26.86 11.18
N THR A 74 20.92 25.94 11.59
CA THR A 74 20.70 25.66 13.01
C THR A 74 21.43 24.38 13.33
N ILE A 75 22.57 24.50 14.02
CA ILE A 75 23.18 23.35 14.71
C ILE A 75 22.23 23.02 15.86
N ILE A 76 21.29 22.11 15.61
CA ILE A 76 20.41 21.57 16.65
C ILE A 76 21.26 20.61 17.47
N THR A 77 21.65 21.02 18.67
CA THR A 77 22.05 20.07 19.72
C THR A 77 20.84 19.18 20.02
N ALA A 78 21.04 17.86 19.99
CA ALA A 78 19.96 16.88 20.11
C ALA A 78 19.11 17.13 21.37
N PRO A 79 17.77 17.20 21.27
CA PRO A 79 16.91 17.32 22.44
C PRO A 79 17.02 16.03 23.28
N SER A 80 17.24 16.17 24.58
CA SER A 80 17.29 15.03 25.50
C SER A 80 15.86 14.52 25.77
N ALA A 81 15.58 13.27 25.42
CA ALA A 81 14.28 12.65 25.68
C ALA A 81 14.09 12.33 27.17
N THR A 82 12.90 12.54 27.72
CA THR A 82 12.56 12.20 29.11
C THR A 82 12.01 10.78 29.26
N LYS A 83 11.59 10.14 28.16
CA LYS A 83 11.05 8.78 28.14
C LYS A 83 11.26 8.12 26.78
N THR A 84 11.48 6.81 26.77
CA THR A 84 11.62 6.00 25.55
C THR A 84 10.52 4.93 25.52
N ILE A 85 9.83 4.79 24.40
CA ILE A 85 8.80 3.76 24.18
C ILE A 85 9.00 3.08 22.83
N THR A 86 8.55 1.83 22.71
CA THR A 86 8.59 1.12 21.43
C THR A 86 7.34 1.45 20.60
N SER A 87 7.55 1.67 19.30
CA SER A 87 6.52 1.96 18.32
C SER A 87 5.53 0.81 18.21
N VAL A 88 4.25 1.14 18.29
CA VAL A 88 3.14 0.20 18.12
C VAL A 88 2.37 0.43 16.82
N ASP A 89 2.62 1.55 16.14
CA ASP A 89 1.93 1.97 14.91
C ASP A 89 2.88 2.03 13.69
N GLY A 90 4.17 1.77 13.89
CA GLY A 90 5.20 1.83 12.84
C GLY A 90 5.79 3.24 12.66
N THR A 91 5.44 4.21 13.48
CA THR A 91 6.06 5.54 13.51
C THR A 91 7.13 5.65 14.58
N CYS A 92 8.13 6.49 14.36
CA CYS A 92 9.27 6.64 15.25
C CYS A 92 9.79 8.07 15.24
N GLY A 93 10.73 8.36 16.13
CA GLY A 93 11.29 9.69 16.32
C GLY A 93 10.81 10.34 17.62
N LEU A 94 11.20 11.58 17.84
CA LEU A 94 10.85 12.33 19.05
C LEU A 94 9.46 12.95 18.91
N LYS A 95 8.53 12.54 19.77
CA LYS A 95 7.15 13.06 19.82
C LYS A 95 6.85 13.53 21.23
N ASN A 96 6.54 14.81 21.44
CA ASN A 96 6.20 15.37 22.75
C ASN A 96 7.21 15.01 23.86
N ASN A 97 8.52 15.12 23.59
CA ASN A 97 9.64 14.70 24.45
C ASN A 97 9.75 13.20 24.75
N ILE A 98 8.94 12.36 24.11
CA ILE A 98 9.03 10.90 24.16
C ILE A 98 9.74 10.41 22.91
N LEU A 99 10.84 9.68 23.09
CA LEU A 99 11.52 9.00 21.99
C LEU A 99 10.77 7.71 21.65
N VAL A 100 10.08 7.70 20.51
CA VAL A 100 9.43 6.50 19.99
C VAL A 100 10.45 5.75 19.13
N GLN A 101 10.86 4.57 19.59
CA GLN A 101 11.84 3.71 18.93
C GLN A 101 11.15 2.61 18.15
N CYS A 102 11.73 2.18 17.05
CA CYS A 102 11.20 1.04 16.32
C CYS A 102 11.36 -0.27 17.07
N GLN A 103 10.58 -1.28 16.67
CA GLN A 103 10.74 -2.63 17.19
C GLN A 103 12.17 -3.13 16.92
N PRO A 104 12.72 -4.05 17.74
CA PRO A 104 14.04 -4.59 17.50
C PRO A 104 14.20 -5.14 16.08
N GLY A 105 15.19 -4.63 15.34
CA GLY A 105 15.46 -5.00 13.94
C GLY A 105 14.96 -3.98 12.90
N ASP A 106 14.17 -2.99 13.30
CA ASP A 106 13.72 -1.90 12.43
C ASP A 106 14.51 -0.61 12.71
N CYS A 107 14.80 0.14 11.64
CA CYS A 107 15.40 1.47 11.68
C CYS A 107 14.32 2.55 11.62
N CYS A 108 14.55 3.63 12.37
CA CYS A 108 13.75 4.83 12.22
C CYS A 108 14.26 5.67 11.04
N SER A 109 13.48 5.76 9.97
CA SER A 109 13.80 6.62 8.82
C SER A 109 13.83 8.10 9.21
N LYS A 110 14.52 8.92 8.39
CA LYS A 110 14.48 10.38 8.51
C LYS A 110 13.07 10.98 8.39
N TYR A 111 12.11 10.19 7.92
CA TYR A 111 10.71 10.55 7.75
C TYR A 111 9.82 10.14 8.94
N GLY A 112 10.40 9.55 10.00
CA GLY A 112 9.66 9.18 11.21
C GLY A 112 8.91 7.85 11.12
N TYR A 113 9.40 6.92 10.28
CA TYR A 113 8.80 5.59 10.08
C TYR A 113 9.79 4.45 10.29
N CYS A 114 9.30 3.37 10.90
CA CYS A 114 10.02 2.13 11.10
C CYS A 114 10.09 1.28 9.83
N GLY A 115 11.23 0.64 9.61
CA GLY A 115 11.44 -0.29 8.51
C GLY A 115 12.83 -0.90 8.54
N ASN A 116 13.00 -2.04 7.87
CA ASN A 116 14.18 -2.91 8.01
C ASN A 116 14.96 -3.12 6.71
N THR A 117 14.64 -2.41 5.63
CA THR A 117 15.41 -2.53 4.39
C THR A 117 16.73 -1.76 4.48
N GLU A 118 17.74 -2.23 3.77
CA GLU A 118 19.06 -1.59 3.75
C GLU A 118 18.96 -0.12 3.27
N GLU A 119 18.10 0.15 2.29
CA GLU A 119 17.82 1.50 1.81
C GLU A 119 17.09 2.37 2.84
N HIS A 120 16.15 1.79 3.59
CA HIS A 120 15.41 2.48 4.65
C HIS A 120 16.31 2.84 5.84
N CYS A 121 17.29 1.99 6.12
CA CYS A 121 18.30 2.20 7.15
C CYS A 121 19.47 3.08 6.67
N LYS A 122 19.59 3.39 5.36
CA LYS A 122 20.66 4.22 4.82
C LYS A 122 20.41 5.70 5.10
N GLY A 123 21.38 6.36 5.75
CA GLY A 123 21.36 7.81 6.00
C GLY A 123 20.53 8.25 7.21
N THR A 124 20.14 7.33 8.09
CA THR A 124 19.55 7.65 9.38
C THR A 124 20.66 7.84 10.40
N THR A 125 20.54 8.86 11.27
CA THR A 125 21.36 8.90 12.49
C THR A 125 21.03 7.63 13.28
N PRO A 126 22.01 6.77 13.61
CA PRO A 126 21.74 5.54 14.35
C PRO A 126 21.01 5.89 15.64
N GLN A 127 19.77 5.42 15.81
CA GLN A 127 19.24 5.34 17.16
C GLN A 127 20.09 4.30 17.88
N PRO A 128 20.71 4.61 19.04
CA PRO A 128 21.36 3.59 19.83
C PRO A 128 20.28 2.59 20.28
N GLN A 129 20.21 1.44 19.60
CA GLN A 129 19.53 0.26 20.10
C GLN A 129 20.57 -0.67 20.72
N PRO A 130 20.30 -1.22 21.92
CA PRO A 130 21.13 -2.27 22.51
C PRO A 130 21.24 -3.45 21.53
N GLY A 131 22.47 -3.91 21.32
CA GLY A 131 22.88 -4.86 20.29
C GLY A 131 21.85 -5.91 19.87
N GLY A 132 21.41 -5.82 18.62
CA GLY A 132 20.73 -6.88 17.91
C GLY A 132 21.22 -6.87 16.47
N THR A 133 22.03 -7.86 16.10
CA THR A 133 22.46 -8.09 14.72
C THR A 133 21.24 -8.20 13.79
N LEU A 134 21.27 -7.44 12.71
CA LEU A 134 20.28 -7.41 11.63
C LEU A 134 19.88 -8.83 11.19
N GLY A 135 18.62 -9.19 11.40
CA GLY A 135 18.03 -10.34 10.73
C GLY A 135 17.82 -10.00 9.25
N LYS A 136 18.67 -10.52 8.37
CA LYS A 136 18.49 -10.45 6.91
C LYS A 136 17.09 -10.99 6.55
N PRO A 137 16.33 -10.37 5.61
CA PRO A 137 15.11 -10.97 5.08
C PRO A 137 15.43 -12.37 4.54
N THR A 138 14.88 -13.42 5.16
CA THR A 138 15.14 -14.82 4.83
C THR A 138 14.26 -15.31 3.68
N GLY A 139 14.17 -14.53 2.60
CA GLY A 139 13.36 -14.84 1.43
C GLY A 139 14.20 -14.92 0.16
N ASN A 140 13.94 -15.91 -0.69
CA ASN A 140 14.65 -16.11 -1.96
C ASN A 140 14.15 -15.17 -3.08
N VAL A 141 13.21 -14.27 -2.80
CA VAL A 141 12.55 -13.40 -3.78
C VAL A 141 12.89 -11.94 -3.52
N ALA A 142 13.55 -11.29 -4.49
CA ALA A 142 13.91 -9.88 -4.39
C ALA A 142 12.68 -8.95 -4.58
N PRO A 143 12.59 -7.82 -3.85
CA PRO A 143 11.58 -6.80 -4.12
C PRO A 143 11.70 -6.21 -5.53
N GLY A 144 10.58 -5.76 -6.09
CA GLY A 144 10.53 -5.10 -7.41
C GLY A 144 10.50 -6.05 -8.61
N GLN A 145 10.62 -7.37 -8.39
CA GLN A 145 10.49 -8.36 -9.45
C GLN A 145 9.02 -8.66 -9.77
N VAL A 146 8.72 -8.77 -11.07
CA VAL A 146 7.44 -9.26 -11.57
C VAL A 146 7.44 -10.80 -11.55
N ILE A 147 6.42 -11.38 -10.94
CA ILE A 147 6.30 -12.83 -10.73
C ILE A 147 4.98 -13.30 -11.32
N GLU A 148 5.06 -14.04 -12.43
CA GLU A 148 3.89 -14.51 -13.17
C GLU A 148 3.58 -16.00 -12.91
N THR A 149 4.56 -16.75 -12.41
CA THR A 149 4.45 -18.19 -12.17
C THR A 149 5.10 -18.58 -10.84
N CYS A 150 4.72 -19.74 -10.29
CA CYS A 150 5.37 -20.28 -9.10
C CYS A 150 6.83 -20.70 -9.36
N SER A 151 7.63 -20.95 -8.32
CA SER A 151 9.01 -21.43 -8.50
C SER A 151 9.09 -22.95 -8.59
N LYS A 152 8.09 -23.66 -8.04
CA LYS A 152 8.04 -25.13 -8.00
C LYS A 152 7.02 -25.68 -9.00
N ALA A 153 7.46 -26.62 -9.85
CA ALA A 153 6.56 -27.36 -10.75
C ALA A 153 5.52 -28.19 -9.97
N GLY A 154 4.36 -28.42 -10.58
CA GLY A 154 3.25 -29.15 -9.96
C GLY A 154 2.51 -28.34 -8.88
N THR A 155 2.78 -27.03 -8.77
CA THR A 155 2.05 -26.13 -7.85
C THR A 155 1.11 -25.20 -8.60
N PHE A 156 0.01 -24.86 -7.94
CA PHE A 156 -1.01 -23.95 -8.46
C PHE A 156 -1.41 -22.98 -7.35
N ALA A 157 -0.95 -21.73 -7.44
CA ALA A 157 -1.40 -20.66 -6.57
C ALA A 157 -2.72 -20.09 -7.09
N VAL A 158 -3.82 -20.51 -6.48
CA VAL A 158 -5.13 -19.90 -6.72
C VAL A 158 -5.18 -18.60 -5.94
N THR A 159 -5.52 -17.49 -6.61
CA THR A 159 -5.52 -16.17 -5.95
C THR A 159 -6.81 -15.40 -6.25
N PHE A 160 -7.17 -14.48 -5.36
CA PHE A 160 -8.39 -13.69 -5.44
C PHE A 160 -8.12 -12.22 -5.13
N ASP A 161 -8.65 -11.33 -5.96
CA ASP A 161 -8.46 -9.88 -5.87
C ASP A 161 -9.76 -9.16 -5.45
N ASP A 162 -9.61 -7.89 -5.06
CA ASP A 162 -10.64 -6.89 -4.74
C ASP A 162 -11.42 -7.06 -3.44
N GLY A 163 -11.30 -8.22 -2.79
CA GLY A 163 -11.85 -8.47 -1.47
C GLY A 163 -11.20 -7.63 -0.35
N PRO A 164 -11.68 -7.79 0.90
CA PRO A 164 -12.69 -8.75 1.33
C PRO A 164 -14.12 -8.23 1.20
N SER A 165 -15.07 -9.13 0.98
CA SER A 165 -16.52 -8.87 0.93
C SER A 165 -17.32 -10.02 1.55
N GLU A 166 -18.65 -9.92 1.57
CA GLU A 166 -19.54 -11.05 1.93
C GLU A 166 -19.27 -12.32 1.13
N MET A 167 -18.88 -12.16 -0.13
CA MET A 167 -18.55 -13.27 -1.02
C MET A 167 -17.24 -13.95 -0.59
N THR A 168 -16.27 -13.20 -0.04
CA THR A 168 -15.07 -13.76 0.61
C THR A 168 -15.47 -14.69 1.76
N GLY A 169 -16.45 -14.31 2.57
CA GLY A 169 -16.96 -15.16 3.66
C GLY A 169 -17.44 -16.53 3.18
N LYS A 170 -18.21 -16.57 2.09
CA LYS A 170 -18.69 -17.81 1.47
C LYS A 170 -17.55 -18.65 0.88
N LEU A 171 -16.59 -17.97 0.23
CA LEU A 171 -15.41 -18.61 -0.33
C LEU A 171 -14.57 -19.30 0.75
N LEU A 172 -14.37 -18.65 1.91
CA LEU A 172 -13.64 -19.24 3.04
C LEU A 172 -14.27 -20.55 3.54
N ASP A 173 -15.61 -20.65 3.55
CA ASP A 173 -16.28 -21.91 3.88
C ASP A 173 -15.91 -23.04 2.90
N ASP A 174 -15.87 -22.74 1.61
CA ASP A 174 -15.54 -23.72 0.57
C ASP A 174 -14.06 -24.10 0.54
N LEU A 175 -13.17 -23.15 0.86
CA LEU A 175 -11.73 -23.40 1.03
C LEU A 175 -11.47 -24.31 2.23
N LYS A 176 -12.16 -24.04 3.36
CA LYS A 176 -12.06 -24.83 4.59
C LYS A 176 -12.53 -26.27 4.38
N LYS A 177 -13.66 -26.49 3.69
CA LYS A 177 -14.17 -27.85 3.36
C LYS A 177 -13.15 -28.70 2.59
N ARG A 178 -12.32 -28.06 1.76
CA ARG A 178 -11.30 -28.73 0.93
C ARG A 178 -9.92 -28.75 1.56
N ASN A 179 -9.75 -28.11 2.73
CA ASN A 179 -8.48 -27.93 3.42
C ASN A 179 -7.37 -27.34 2.51
N VAL A 180 -7.71 -26.36 1.68
CA VAL A 180 -6.78 -25.69 0.76
C VAL A 180 -6.49 -24.27 1.23
N LYS A 181 -5.29 -23.77 0.91
CA LYS A 181 -4.87 -22.39 1.22
C LYS A 181 -4.58 -21.64 -0.08
N VAL A 182 -5.06 -20.39 -0.15
CA VAL A 182 -4.98 -19.50 -1.31
C VAL A 182 -4.38 -18.15 -0.90
N THR A 183 -4.19 -17.26 -1.86
CA THR A 183 -3.76 -15.87 -1.60
C THR A 183 -4.86 -14.88 -1.92
N PHE A 184 -5.12 -13.95 -1.00
CA PHE A 184 -6.04 -12.83 -1.19
C PHE A 184 -5.23 -11.54 -1.37
N PHE A 185 -5.43 -10.84 -2.49
CA PHE A 185 -4.91 -9.50 -2.71
C PHE A 185 -6.01 -8.50 -2.36
N VAL A 186 -5.89 -7.87 -1.19
CA VAL A 186 -6.99 -7.12 -0.59
C VAL A 186 -6.88 -5.62 -0.83
N VAL A 187 -8.03 -4.99 -1.08
CA VAL A 187 -8.15 -3.54 -1.22
C VAL A 187 -8.37 -2.92 0.17
N GLY A 188 -7.56 -1.93 0.52
CA GLY A 188 -7.55 -1.35 1.87
C GLY A 188 -8.90 -0.76 2.31
N GLN A 189 -9.62 -0.07 1.43
CA GLN A 189 -10.98 0.43 1.72
C GLN A 189 -11.96 -0.69 2.07
N MET A 190 -11.82 -1.86 1.43
CA MET A 190 -12.68 -3.00 1.72
C MET A 190 -12.36 -3.58 3.09
N VAL A 191 -11.07 -3.64 3.45
CA VAL A 191 -10.60 -4.02 4.79
C VAL A 191 -11.16 -3.10 5.88
N ASP A 192 -11.24 -1.79 5.64
CA ASP A 192 -11.71 -0.82 6.65
C ASP A 192 -13.21 -0.90 6.99
N THR A 193 -13.99 -1.68 6.25
CA THR A 193 -15.37 -1.99 6.64
C THR A 193 -15.41 -2.98 7.81
N THR A 194 -16.47 -2.95 8.63
CA THR A 194 -16.61 -3.90 9.75
C THR A 194 -16.59 -5.36 9.28
N LYS A 195 -17.30 -5.65 8.18
CA LYS A 195 -17.35 -6.98 7.57
C LYS A 195 -16.02 -7.36 6.92
N GLY A 196 -15.37 -6.42 6.23
CA GLY A 196 -14.05 -6.61 5.65
C GLY A 196 -13.00 -7.02 6.68
N ARG A 197 -12.92 -6.31 7.82
CA ARG A 197 -12.05 -6.70 8.94
C ARG A 197 -12.32 -8.13 9.43
N GLN A 198 -13.60 -8.49 9.58
CA GLN A 198 -13.99 -9.83 10.03
C GLN A 198 -13.52 -10.92 9.05
N PHE A 199 -13.77 -10.74 7.75
CA PHE A 199 -13.38 -11.72 6.73
C PHE A 199 -11.87 -11.77 6.52
N LEU A 200 -11.17 -10.63 6.58
CA LEU A 200 -9.71 -10.60 6.53
C LEU A 200 -9.09 -11.37 7.69
N LYS A 201 -9.56 -11.12 8.91
CA LYS A 201 -9.06 -11.82 10.10
C LYS A 201 -9.30 -13.32 9.98
N ARG A 202 -10.51 -13.71 9.58
CA ARG A 202 -10.86 -15.11 9.36
C ARG A 202 -9.94 -15.75 8.31
N ALA A 203 -9.70 -15.06 7.19
CA ALA A 203 -8.84 -15.58 6.13
C ALA A 203 -7.41 -15.84 6.65
N TYR A 204 -6.87 -14.91 7.43
CA TYR A 204 -5.54 -15.06 8.05
C TYR A 204 -5.51 -16.18 9.11
N ASP A 205 -6.48 -16.23 10.02
CA ASP A 205 -6.57 -17.25 11.08
C ASP A 205 -6.74 -18.67 10.47
N GLU A 206 -7.39 -18.78 9.31
CA GLU A 206 -7.53 -20.02 8.56
C GLU A 206 -6.29 -20.35 7.72
N GLY A 207 -5.21 -19.57 7.78
CA GLY A 207 -3.91 -19.85 7.16
C GLY A 207 -3.83 -19.49 5.68
N HIS A 208 -4.70 -18.60 5.20
CA HIS A 208 -4.55 -18.02 3.86
C HIS A 208 -3.51 -16.90 3.87
N HIS A 209 -2.87 -16.69 2.73
CA HIS A 209 -1.91 -15.60 2.58
C HIS A 209 -2.65 -14.31 2.23
N ILE A 210 -2.34 -13.25 2.97
CA ILE A 210 -2.91 -11.91 2.79
C ILE A 210 -1.86 -10.99 2.18
N ALA A 211 -2.16 -10.42 1.02
CA ALA A 211 -1.31 -9.53 0.24
C ALA A 211 -2.06 -8.23 -0.11
N SER A 212 -1.32 -7.18 -0.50
CA SER A 212 -1.90 -5.87 -0.79
C SER A 212 -2.39 -5.73 -2.24
N HIS A 213 -3.49 -5.00 -2.45
CA HIS A 213 -4.00 -4.58 -3.76
C HIS A 213 -4.26 -3.07 -3.83
N THR A 214 -3.42 -2.26 -3.18
CA THR A 214 -3.60 -0.80 -2.96
C THR A 214 -4.82 -0.47 -2.10
N TYR A 215 -5.04 0.80 -1.78
CA TYR A 215 -6.03 1.21 -0.79
C TYR A 215 -7.36 1.53 -1.45
N THR A 216 -7.33 2.27 -2.56
CA THR A 216 -8.49 2.70 -3.35
C THR A 216 -8.51 2.10 -4.76
N HIS A 217 -7.67 1.08 -5.03
CA HIS A 217 -7.59 0.41 -6.33
C HIS A 217 -7.14 1.34 -7.47
N ILE A 218 -6.10 2.13 -7.23
CA ILE A 218 -5.54 3.07 -8.22
C ILE A 218 -4.70 2.38 -9.29
N SER A 219 -4.63 2.99 -10.48
CA SER A 219 -3.64 2.60 -11.48
C SER A 219 -2.25 3.10 -11.12
N LEU A 220 -1.36 2.18 -10.76
CA LEU A 220 0.02 2.53 -10.41
C LEU A 220 0.77 3.17 -11.59
N ALA A 221 0.61 2.65 -12.81
CA ALA A 221 1.21 3.21 -14.02
C ALA A 221 0.77 4.65 -14.34
N LYS A 222 -0.38 5.10 -13.82
CA LYS A 222 -0.92 6.45 -14.00
C LYS A 222 -0.77 7.33 -12.77
N SER A 223 -0.08 6.84 -11.74
CA SER A 223 0.01 7.51 -10.43
C SER A 223 1.42 8.00 -10.16
N SER A 224 1.52 9.09 -9.41
CA SER A 224 2.81 9.57 -8.90
C SER A 224 3.36 8.62 -7.84
N GLU A 225 4.69 8.57 -7.68
CA GLU A 225 5.33 7.74 -6.65
C GLU A 225 4.78 8.05 -5.24
N ALA A 226 4.52 9.33 -4.94
CA ALA A 226 3.93 9.74 -3.67
C ALA A 226 2.53 9.14 -3.44
N LEU A 227 1.69 9.12 -4.48
CA LEU A 227 0.37 8.50 -4.40
C LEU A 227 0.48 6.97 -4.23
N ILE A 228 1.35 6.32 -5.01
CA ILE A 228 1.63 4.88 -4.89
C ILE A 228 2.07 4.54 -3.47
N ARG A 229 3.01 5.31 -2.90
CA ARG A 229 3.50 5.11 -1.53
C ARG A 229 2.39 5.27 -0.50
N SER A 230 1.57 6.31 -0.63
CA SER A 230 0.40 6.53 0.24
C SER A 230 -0.59 5.36 0.18
N GLU A 231 -0.90 4.90 -1.02
CA GLU A 231 -1.84 3.80 -1.26
C GLU A 231 -1.33 2.49 -0.64
N MET A 232 -0.06 2.18 -0.83
CA MET A 232 0.53 0.98 -0.24
C MET A 232 0.64 1.06 1.29
N GLN A 233 0.97 2.24 1.84
CA GLN A 233 1.04 2.46 3.28
C GLN A 233 -0.34 2.31 3.94
N LYS A 234 -1.38 2.96 3.39
CA LYS A 234 -2.73 2.88 3.95
C LYS A 234 -3.27 1.45 3.95
N THR A 235 -3.02 0.67 2.90
CA THR A 235 -3.40 -0.75 2.87
C THR A 235 -2.62 -1.57 3.89
N SER A 236 -1.31 -1.33 4.00
CA SER A 236 -0.48 -1.97 5.03
C SER A 236 -1.00 -1.68 6.44
N ASP A 237 -1.38 -0.43 6.73
CA ASP A 237 -1.96 -0.04 8.02
C ASP A 237 -3.32 -0.67 8.29
N ALA A 238 -4.19 -0.73 7.28
CA ALA A 238 -5.49 -1.39 7.38
C ALA A 238 -5.34 -2.88 7.70
N ILE A 239 -4.43 -3.59 7.01
CA ILE A 239 -4.13 -5.00 7.27
C ILE A 239 -3.52 -5.18 8.66
N PHE A 240 -2.53 -4.36 9.03
CA PHE A 240 -1.84 -4.45 10.32
C PHE A 240 -2.81 -4.29 11.50
N LYS A 241 -3.78 -3.37 11.41
CA LYS A 241 -4.82 -3.20 12.44
C LYS A 241 -5.66 -4.46 12.69
N VAL A 242 -5.75 -5.36 11.71
CA VAL A 242 -6.59 -6.56 11.79
C VAL A 242 -5.79 -7.79 12.21
N ILE A 243 -4.58 -7.99 11.64
CA ILE A 243 -3.81 -9.22 11.81
C ILE A 243 -2.44 -9.02 12.49
N GLY A 244 -2.07 -7.79 12.83
CA GLY A 244 -0.80 -7.46 13.49
C GLY A 244 0.44 -7.71 12.64
N LYS A 245 0.27 -7.84 11.31
CA LYS A 245 1.32 -8.14 10.33
C LYS A 245 1.19 -7.24 9.11
N ARG A 246 2.32 -6.89 8.49
CA ARG A 246 2.36 -6.04 7.28
C ARG A 246 2.71 -6.88 6.05
N PRO A 247 1.95 -6.80 4.95
CA PRO A 247 2.19 -7.63 3.77
C PRO A 247 3.51 -7.28 3.07
N GLN A 248 4.27 -8.28 2.64
CA GLN A 248 5.44 -8.10 1.76
C GLN A 248 5.09 -8.29 0.27
N TYR A 249 3.94 -8.88 -0.01
CA TYR A 249 3.43 -9.15 -1.34
C TYR A 249 2.36 -8.16 -1.74
N MET A 250 2.33 -7.83 -3.02
CA MET A 250 1.21 -7.13 -3.61
C MET A 250 0.99 -7.55 -5.05
N ARG A 251 -0.24 -7.38 -5.49
CA ARG A 251 -0.57 -7.35 -6.91
C ARG A 251 -0.93 -5.92 -7.22
N PRO A 252 -0.30 -5.27 -8.19
CA PRO A 252 -0.62 -3.90 -8.48
C PRO A 252 -1.90 -3.90 -9.31
N PRO A 253 -2.82 -2.98 -9.05
CA PRO A 253 -3.67 -2.53 -10.13
C PRO A 253 -2.72 -1.84 -11.12
N TYR A 254 -2.38 -2.54 -12.21
CA TYR A 254 -1.66 -2.01 -13.36
C TYR A 254 -0.13 -1.72 -13.24
N GLY A 255 0.62 -2.24 -12.24
CA GLY A 255 2.12 -2.38 -12.21
C GLY A 255 3.00 -1.47 -11.31
N HIS A 256 3.94 -2.01 -10.49
CA HIS A 256 5.19 -1.44 -9.85
C HIS A 256 5.33 -1.37 -8.28
N GLY A 257 6.49 -1.79 -7.71
CA GLY A 257 7.04 -1.34 -6.39
C GLY A 257 7.22 -2.31 -5.20
N TYR A 258 7.00 -3.62 -5.34
CA TYR A 258 6.92 -4.62 -4.24
C TYR A 258 7.35 -6.01 -4.77
N LYS A 259 7.20 -7.14 -4.04
CA LYS A 259 7.10 -8.45 -4.73
C LYS A 259 5.82 -8.42 -5.57
N VAL A 260 5.95 -8.17 -6.87
CA VAL A 260 4.85 -7.83 -7.77
C VAL A 260 4.29 -9.11 -8.37
N ILE A 261 3.13 -9.56 -7.89
CA ILE A 261 2.53 -10.84 -8.34
C ILE A 261 1.54 -10.60 -9.47
N TYR A 262 1.84 -11.19 -10.63
CA TYR A 262 0.95 -11.26 -11.79
C TYR A 262 0.29 -12.65 -11.84
N TRP A 263 -0.05 -13.13 -13.03
CA TRP A 263 -0.72 -14.40 -13.26
C TRP A 263 -0.35 -14.95 -14.64
N ASN A 264 -0.40 -16.27 -14.80
CA ASN A 264 -0.32 -16.96 -16.09
C ASN A 264 -1.60 -17.75 -16.42
N VAL A 265 -2.65 -17.61 -15.58
CA VAL A 265 -4.00 -18.13 -15.82
C VAL A 265 -5.02 -17.05 -15.48
N ASP A 266 -5.55 -16.37 -16.49
CA ASP A 266 -6.60 -15.36 -16.32
C ASP A 266 -7.98 -15.96 -16.60
N THR A 267 -8.88 -15.91 -15.63
CA THR A 267 -10.24 -16.44 -15.79
C THR A 267 -11.15 -15.54 -16.63
N LEU A 268 -10.78 -14.27 -16.80
CA LEU A 268 -11.64 -13.23 -17.39
C LEU A 268 -13.02 -13.17 -16.71
N ASP A 269 -13.08 -13.48 -15.42
CA ASP A 269 -14.32 -13.51 -14.64
C ASP A 269 -14.97 -12.13 -14.56
N TRP A 270 -14.16 -11.08 -14.45
CA TRP A 270 -14.61 -9.69 -14.46
C TRP A 270 -15.31 -9.28 -15.75
N GLN A 271 -14.92 -9.85 -16.89
CA GLN A 271 -15.48 -9.56 -18.21
C GLN A 271 -16.69 -10.46 -18.51
N THR A 272 -16.56 -11.76 -18.21
CA THR A 272 -17.55 -12.75 -18.63
C THR A 272 -18.72 -12.91 -17.68
N LYS A 273 -18.50 -12.63 -16.37
CA LYS A 273 -19.48 -12.81 -15.29
C LYS A 273 -20.15 -14.20 -15.31
N SER A 274 -19.43 -15.23 -15.75
CA SER A 274 -19.98 -16.57 -16.01
C SER A 274 -19.17 -17.64 -15.32
N SER A 275 -19.80 -18.32 -14.37
CA SER A 275 -19.19 -19.38 -13.56
C SER A 275 -18.65 -20.53 -14.43
N GLN A 276 -19.39 -20.88 -15.48
CA GLN A 276 -18.97 -21.92 -16.42
C GLN A 276 -17.73 -21.51 -17.20
N LYS A 277 -17.66 -20.26 -17.69
CA LYS A 277 -16.49 -19.79 -18.44
C LYS A 277 -15.24 -19.74 -17.57
N SER A 278 -15.35 -19.29 -16.32
CA SER A 278 -14.24 -19.34 -15.35
C SER A 278 -13.76 -20.77 -15.13
N LEU A 279 -14.68 -21.72 -14.93
CA LEU A 279 -14.33 -23.14 -14.78
C LEU A 279 -13.68 -23.73 -16.04
N ASP A 280 -14.16 -23.35 -17.22
CA ASP A 280 -13.64 -23.86 -18.50
C ASP A 280 -12.21 -23.40 -18.75
N VAL A 281 -11.82 -22.19 -18.30
CA VAL A 281 -10.42 -21.73 -18.35
C VAL A 281 -9.53 -22.71 -17.59
N TYR A 282 -9.86 -23.02 -16.33
CA TYR A 282 -9.08 -23.98 -15.53
C TYR A 282 -9.03 -25.36 -16.19
N LYS A 283 -10.18 -25.89 -16.64
CA LYS A 283 -10.22 -27.20 -17.30
C LYS A 283 -9.33 -27.25 -18.55
N LYS A 284 -9.36 -26.20 -19.38
CA LYS A 284 -8.53 -26.09 -20.59
C LYS A 284 -7.04 -25.99 -20.27
N THR A 285 -6.68 -25.21 -19.23
CA THR A 285 -5.30 -25.11 -18.75
C THR A 285 -4.81 -26.47 -18.26
N LEU A 286 -5.56 -27.11 -17.36
CA LEU A 286 -5.19 -28.38 -16.74
C LEU A 286 -5.12 -29.54 -17.75
N ALA A 287 -5.98 -29.55 -18.77
CA ALA A 287 -5.96 -30.56 -19.82
C ALA A 287 -4.67 -30.55 -20.67
N LYS A 288 -3.96 -29.41 -20.70
CA LYS A 288 -2.70 -29.26 -21.44
C LYS A 288 -1.47 -29.29 -20.51
N ALA A 289 -1.69 -29.24 -19.20
CA ALA A 289 -0.63 -29.06 -18.22
C ALA A 289 0.12 -30.36 -17.93
N ASN A 290 1.42 -30.24 -17.68
CA ASN A 290 2.32 -31.30 -17.26
C ASN A 290 2.83 -31.02 -15.85
N LEU A 291 2.49 -31.88 -14.90
CA LEU A 291 2.87 -31.77 -13.47
C LEU A 291 4.38 -31.61 -13.23
N LYS A 292 5.24 -32.11 -14.13
CA LYS A 292 6.70 -32.06 -13.98
C LYS A 292 7.29 -30.70 -14.34
N ASN A 293 6.62 -29.92 -15.18
CA ASN A 293 7.18 -28.72 -15.78
C ASN A 293 6.37 -27.47 -15.42
N ASP A 294 5.04 -27.62 -15.38
CA ASP A 294 4.12 -26.50 -15.30
C ASP A 294 3.82 -26.10 -13.87
N ARG A 295 3.43 -24.84 -13.74
CA ARG A 295 3.30 -24.12 -12.48
C ARG A 295 2.47 -22.87 -12.74
N PHE A 296 1.54 -22.57 -11.84
CA PHE A 296 0.50 -21.59 -12.14
C PHE A 296 0.27 -20.61 -11.01
N ILE A 297 -0.02 -19.37 -11.38
CA ILE A 297 -0.64 -18.35 -10.53
C ILE A 297 -1.87 -17.87 -11.30
N SER A 298 -3.07 -18.01 -10.73
CA SER A 298 -4.30 -17.56 -11.40
C SER A 298 -4.80 -16.21 -10.92
N LEU A 299 -5.58 -15.53 -11.77
CA LEU A 299 -6.34 -14.32 -11.45
C LEU A 299 -7.85 -14.58 -11.53
N GLN A 300 -8.55 -14.16 -10.47
CA GLN A 300 -10.00 -14.00 -10.41
C GLN A 300 -10.35 -13.11 -9.21
N HIS A 301 -11.63 -12.76 -9.03
CA HIS A 301 -12.06 -11.74 -8.07
C HIS A 301 -13.13 -12.29 -7.14
N ASP A 302 -12.87 -12.30 -5.82
CA ASP A 302 -13.80 -12.87 -4.83
C ASP A 302 -14.98 -11.94 -4.49
N ILE A 303 -15.06 -10.77 -5.11
CA ILE A 303 -16.23 -9.89 -5.06
C ILE A 303 -17.34 -10.32 -6.03
N GLN A 304 -17.06 -11.22 -6.98
CA GLN A 304 -17.98 -11.63 -8.04
C GLN A 304 -18.77 -12.89 -7.66
N PRO A 305 -20.13 -12.84 -7.64
CA PRO A 305 -20.94 -14.02 -7.30
C PRO A 305 -20.69 -15.22 -8.23
N SER A 306 -20.47 -14.99 -9.53
CA SER A 306 -20.16 -16.05 -10.50
C SER A 306 -18.83 -16.74 -10.19
N THR A 307 -17.84 -15.98 -9.72
CA THR A 307 -16.53 -16.53 -9.36
C THR A 307 -16.63 -17.43 -8.14
N ILE A 308 -17.40 -17.02 -7.12
CA ILE A 308 -17.63 -17.86 -5.95
C ILE A 308 -18.41 -19.12 -6.30
N GLN A 309 -19.40 -19.02 -7.19
CA GLN A 309 -20.13 -20.20 -7.67
C GLN A 309 -19.21 -21.19 -8.42
N ALA A 310 -18.23 -20.69 -9.16
CA ALA A 310 -17.24 -21.52 -9.86
C ALA A 310 -16.16 -22.10 -8.95
N ALA A 311 -15.86 -21.44 -7.82
CA ALA A 311 -14.70 -21.71 -6.98
C ALA A 311 -14.59 -23.18 -6.56
N GLY A 312 -15.69 -23.78 -6.08
CA GLY A 312 -15.69 -25.19 -5.69
C GLY A 312 -15.24 -26.13 -6.83
N GLY A 313 -15.84 -25.98 -8.02
CA GLY A 313 -15.49 -26.79 -9.18
C GLY A 313 -14.08 -26.53 -9.70
N ILE A 314 -13.58 -25.30 -9.59
CA ILE A 314 -12.20 -24.93 -9.93
C ILE A 314 -11.21 -25.66 -9.00
N LEU A 315 -11.42 -25.55 -7.68
CA LEU A 315 -10.56 -26.18 -6.69
C LEU A 315 -10.54 -27.71 -6.87
N ASP A 316 -11.72 -28.32 -7.09
CA ASP A 316 -11.84 -29.76 -7.32
C ASP A 316 -11.13 -30.20 -8.61
N ALA A 317 -11.20 -29.41 -9.67
CA ALA A 317 -10.49 -29.69 -10.92
C ALA A 317 -8.96 -29.66 -10.73
N VAL A 318 -8.43 -28.66 -10.03
CA VAL A 318 -7.00 -28.55 -9.74
C VAL A 318 -6.54 -29.71 -8.86
N ILE A 319 -7.27 -30.04 -7.79
CA ILE A 319 -6.95 -31.19 -6.92
C ILE A 319 -6.94 -32.49 -7.73
N LYS A 320 -7.98 -32.74 -8.53
CA LYS A 320 -8.10 -33.97 -9.34
C LYS A 320 -7.00 -34.11 -10.38
N SER A 321 -6.47 -32.99 -10.89
CA SER A 321 -5.36 -33.00 -11.85
C SER A 321 -3.99 -33.35 -11.23
N GLY A 322 -3.91 -33.42 -9.90
CA GLY A 322 -2.67 -33.73 -9.17
C GLY A 322 -1.80 -32.52 -8.86
N PHE A 323 -2.18 -31.31 -9.28
CA PHE A 323 -1.50 -30.08 -8.89
C PHE A 323 -1.77 -29.77 -7.42
N LYS A 324 -0.74 -29.31 -6.71
CA LYS A 324 -0.87 -28.87 -5.32
C LYS A 324 -1.34 -27.42 -5.26
N ILE A 325 -2.55 -27.19 -4.75
CA ILE A 325 -3.02 -25.85 -4.41
C ILE A 325 -2.23 -25.32 -3.23
N THR A 326 -1.71 -24.11 -3.36
CA THR A 326 -0.82 -23.51 -2.37
C THR A 326 -0.96 -21.99 -2.36
N THR A 327 -0.45 -21.31 -1.33
CA THR A 327 -0.34 -19.84 -1.36
C THR A 327 0.76 -19.42 -2.33
N VAL A 328 0.73 -18.16 -2.80
CA VAL A 328 1.78 -17.61 -3.69
C VAL A 328 3.16 -17.72 -3.03
N ALA A 329 3.27 -17.36 -1.76
CA ALA A 329 4.54 -17.41 -1.07
C ALA A 329 5.09 -18.84 -0.91
N ASP A 330 4.23 -19.78 -0.52
CA ASP A 330 4.61 -21.20 -0.45
C ASP A 330 5.04 -21.72 -1.84
N CYS A 331 4.35 -21.30 -2.90
CA CYS A 331 4.66 -21.72 -4.27
C CYS A 331 5.97 -21.14 -4.79
N LEU A 332 6.42 -20.04 -4.19
CA LEU A 332 7.73 -19.41 -4.41
C LEU A 332 8.82 -19.98 -3.49
N GLY A 333 8.46 -20.77 -2.47
CA GLY A 333 9.39 -21.27 -1.46
C GLY A 333 9.89 -20.16 -0.54
N ASP A 334 9.04 -19.16 -0.28
CA ASP A 334 9.40 -17.99 0.51
C ASP A 334 8.74 -18.04 1.89
N SER A 335 9.57 -18.09 2.94
CA SER A 335 9.12 -18.01 4.34
C SER A 335 8.85 -16.57 4.81
N GLY A 336 9.30 -15.56 4.06
CA GLY A 336 9.06 -14.14 4.34
C GLY A 336 7.73 -13.67 3.76
N LEU A 337 6.65 -13.91 4.51
CA LEU A 337 5.28 -13.50 4.15
C LEU A 337 5.00 -12.03 4.53
N TYR A 338 5.49 -11.65 5.69
CA TYR A 338 5.14 -10.42 6.38
C TYR A 338 6.42 -9.77 6.95
N PHE A 339 6.39 -8.45 7.10
CA PHE A 339 7.29 -7.76 8.02
C PHE A 339 6.82 -8.01 9.46
#